data_AF-A0A8N1S2J0-F1
#
_entry.id   AF-A0A8N1S2J0-F1
#
_cell.length_a   1.000
_cell.length_b   1.000
_cell.length_c   1.000
_cell.angle_alpha   90.00
_cell.angle_beta   90.00
_cell.angle_gamma   90.00
#
_symmetry.space_group_name_H-M   'P 1'
#
loop_
_entity.id
_entity.type
_entity.pdbx_description
1 polymer ?
#
loop_
_entity_poly.entity_id
_entity_poly.type
_entity_poly.pdbx_seq_one_letter_code
_entity_poly.pdbx_strand_id
1 'polypeptide(L)'
;MAVKLLRNLLSWQGLLGDVQLKNLALGSLLNRYLLAGLRVSCPTDALFKANMIMSTLPRAWLQGETIEHLKMFATLIQQLSEQLDQANPAHNEAWEYAKSILKIIKPS
;
A
#
# COMPACT_ATOMS: atom_id res chain seq x y z
N MET A 1 -10.34 -4.53 8.82
CA MET A 1 -11.61 -3.96 8.30
C MET A 1 -11.39 -3.14 7.03
N ALA A 2 -10.42 -2.22 6.99
CA ALA A 2 -10.26 -1.30 5.86
C ALA A 2 -9.76 -1.94 4.53
N VAL A 3 -9.01 -3.05 4.55
CA VAL A 3 -8.70 -3.82 3.31
C VAL A 3 -9.96 -4.43 2.67
N LYS A 4 -10.97 -4.79 3.48
CA LYS A 4 -12.27 -5.25 2.95
C LYS A 4 -13.00 -4.10 2.25
N LEU A 5 -12.97 -2.89 2.82
CA LEU A 5 -13.55 -1.71 2.18
C LEU A 5 -12.85 -1.40 0.84
N LEU A 6 -11.51 -1.50 0.79
CA LEU A 6 -10.77 -1.34 -0.45
C LEU A 6 -11.22 -2.35 -1.51
N ARG A 7 -11.32 -3.64 -1.14
CA ARG A 7 -11.85 -4.68 -2.03
C ARG A 7 -13.27 -4.38 -2.51
N ASN A 8 -14.15 -3.90 -1.62
CA ASN A 8 -15.52 -3.56 -1.98
C ASN A 8 -15.56 -2.39 -2.98
N LEU A 9 -14.75 -1.35 -2.78
CA LEU A 9 -14.66 -0.25 -3.75
C LEU A 9 -14.18 -0.76 -5.11
N LEU A 10 -13.15 -1.61 -5.13
CA LEU A 10 -12.61 -2.15 -6.37
C LEU A 10 -13.59 -3.07 -7.12
N SER A 11 -14.61 -3.61 -6.45
CA SER A 11 -15.68 -4.35 -7.13
C SER A 11 -16.50 -3.49 -8.11
N TRP A 12 -16.40 -2.16 -8.03
CA TRP A 12 -17.05 -1.23 -8.95
C TRP A 12 -16.24 -0.96 -10.22
N GLN A 13 -15.13 -1.66 -10.42
CA GLN A 13 -14.37 -1.59 -11.67
C GLN A 13 -15.26 -2.02 -12.85
N GLY A 14 -15.25 -1.22 -13.93
CA GLY A 14 -16.11 -1.43 -15.09
C GLY A 14 -17.54 -0.86 -14.95
N LEU A 15 -17.94 -0.44 -13.74
CA LEU A 15 -19.20 0.28 -13.49
C LEU A 15 -18.95 1.79 -13.33
N LEU A 16 -17.88 2.15 -12.62
CA LEU A 16 -17.43 3.53 -12.49
C LEU A 16 -16.29 3.83 -13.46
N GLY A 17 -16.17 5.11 -13.83
CA GLY A 17 -15.00 5.60 -14.54
C GLY A 17 -13.72 5.36 -13.74
N ASP A 18 -12.67 4.90 -14.43
CA ASP A 18 -11.40 4.48 -13.81
C ASP A 18 -10.75 5.61 -12.99
N VAL A 19 -10.83 6.85 -13.47
CA VAL A 19 -10.32 8.03 -12.75
C VAL A 19 -11.05 8.26 -11.43
N GLN A 20 -12.39 8.20 -11.44
CA GLN A 20 -13.20 8.39 -10.24
C GLN A 20 -12.94 7.27 -9.23
N LEU A 21 -12.84 6.04 -9.72
CA LEU A 21 -12.57 4.88 -8.87
C LEU A 21 -11.17 4.95 -8.23
N LYS A 22 -10.14 5.37 -8.99
CA LYS A 22 -8.78 5.62 -8.46
C LYS A 22 -8.77 6.72 -7.40
N ASN A 23 -9.45 7.84 -7.64
CA ASN A 23 -9.52 8.94 -6.68
C ASN A 23 -10.21 8.52 -5.37
N LEU A 24 -11.23 7.68 -5.45
CA LEU A 24 -11.93 7.17 -4.28
C LEU A 24 -11.07 6.14 -3.51
N ALA A 25 -10.52 5.14 -4.22
CA ALA A 25 -9.75 4.06 -3.61
C ALA A 25 -8.36 4.50 -3.12
N LEU A 26 -7.59 5.22 -3.95
CA LEU A 26 -6.21 5.61 -3.64
C LEU A 26 -6.18 6.97 -2.93
N GLY A 27 -6.82 7.98 -3.52
CA GLY A 27 -6.81 9.34 -2.99
C GLY A 27 -7.53 9.47 -1.65
N SER A 28 -8.73 8.89 -1.53
CA SER A 28 -9.55 9.04 -0.34
C SER A 28 -9.33 7.92 0.68
N LEU A 29 -9.44 6.64 0.28
CA LEU A 29 -9.33 5.53 1.23
C LEU A 29 -7.88 5.24 1.64
N LEU A 30 -6.99 4.99 0.67
CA LEU A 30 -5.59 4.63 0.97
C LEU A 30 -4.86 5.78 1.67
N ASN A 31 -4.79 6.94 1.03
CA ASN A 31 -3.94 8.02 1.51
C ASN A 31 -4.44 8.71 2.79
N ARG A 32 -5.76 8.74 3.04
CA ARG A 32 -6.31 9.40 4.24
C ARG A 32 -6.56 8.48 5.42
N TYR A 33 -6.96 7.23 5.17
CA TYR A 33 -7.38 6.33 6.26
C TYR A 33 -6.43 5.14 6.44
N LEU A 34 -6.05 4.45 5.37
CA LEU A 34 -5.16 3.28 5.49
C LEU A 34 -3.76 3.69 5.95
N LEU A 35 -3.17 4.75 5.39
CA LEU A 35 -1.86 5.25 5.82
C LEU A 35 -1.83 5.60 7.30
N ALA A 36 -2.89 6.24 7.81
CA ALA A 36 -2.97 6.59 9.22
C ALA A 36 -2.96 5.34 10.12
N GLY A 37 -3.69 4.28 9.73
CA GLY A 37 -3.68 3.00 10.45
C GLY A 37 -2.34 2.26 10.40
N LEU A 38 -1.61 2.39 9.29
CA LEU A 38 -0.26 1.81 9.17
C LEU A 38 0.75 2.53 10.09
N ARG A 39 0.68 3.86 10.18
CA ARG A 39 1.59 4.68 11.01
C ARG A 39 1.52 4.39 12.50
N VAL A 40 0.38 3.91 13.00
CA VAL A 40 0.19 3.58 14.42
C VAL A 40 0.37 2.08 14.72
N SER A 41 0.61 1.26 13.70
CA SER A 41 0.92 -0.17 13.87
C SER A 41 2.41 -0.35 14.14
N CYS A 42 2.81 -1.45 14.78
CA CYS A 42 4.23 -1.80 14.82
C CYS A 42 4.78 -2.07 13.39
N PRO A 43 6.08 -1.86 13.13
CA PRO A 43 6.61 -1.87 11.76
C PRO A 43 6.38 -3.16 10.99
N THR A 44 6.55 -4.31 11.65
CA THR A 44 6.28 -5.62 11.06
C THR A 44 4.83 -5.73 10.63
N ASP A 45 3.88 -5.57 11.55
CA ASP A 45 2.44 -5.64 11.26
C ASP A 45 2.00 -4.66 10.17
N ALA A 46 2.58 -3.45 10.18
CA ALA A 46 2.31 -2.44 9.17
C ALA A 46 2.72 -2.93 7.78
N LEU A 47 3.90 -3.57 7.65
CA LEU A 47 4.39 -4.11 6.38
C LEU A 47 3.60 -5.34 5.91
N PHE A 48 3.16 -6.22 6.82
CA PHE A 48 2.21 -7.30 6.47
C PHE A 48 0.90 -6.73 5.92
N LYS A 49 0.31 -5.73 6.58
CA LYS A 49 -0.92 -5.06 6.12
C LYS A 49 -0.70 -4.32 4.80
N ALA A 50 0.45 -3.69 4.61
CA ALA A 50 0.83 -3.03 3.38
C ALA A 50 0.89 -4.03 2.21
N ASN A 51 1.45 -5.22 2.43
CA ASN A 51 1.46 -6.28 1.41
C ASN A 51 0.04 -6.74 1.04
N MET A 52 -0.87 -6.85 2.02
CA MET A 52 -2.28 -7.16 1.74
C MET A 52 -2.97 -6.08 0.90
N ILE A 53 -2.70 -4.80 1.19
CA ILE A 53 -3.20 -3.67 0.41
C ILE A 53 -2.71 -3.79 -1.04
N MET A 54 -1.41 -3.97 -1.24
CA MET A 54 -0.80 -4.12 -2.56
C MET A 54 -1.37 -5.30 -3.35
N SER A 55 -1.58 -6.43 -2.68
CA SER A 55 -2.18 -7.63 -3.27
C SER A 55 -3.65 -7.45 -3.67
N THR A 56 -4.32 -6.42 -3.13
CA THR A 56 -5.71 -6.10 -3.45
C THR A 56 -5.82 -5.15 -4.65
N LEU A 57 -4.77 -4.37 -4.96
CA LEU A 57 -4.81 -3.38 -6.04
C LEU A 57 -4.82 -4.05 -7.43
N PRO A 58 -5.57 -3.49 -8.41
CA PRO A 58 -5.51 -3.96 -9.78
C PRO A 58 -4.09 -3.76 -10.35
N ARG A 59 -3.57 -4.77 -11.07
CA ARG A 59 -2.23 -4.68 -11.67
C ARG A 59 -2.07 -3.50 -12.62
N ALA A 60 -3.13 -3.13 -13.35
CA ALA A 60 -3.14 -1.99 -14.25
C ALA A 60 -2.91 -0.64 -13.56
N TRP A 61 -3.10 -0.56 -12.24
CA TRP A 61 -2.89 0.65 -11.43
C TRP A 61 -1.46 0.75 -10.87
N LEU A 62 -0.66 -0.30 -11.03
CA LEU A 62 0.75 -0.34 -10.58
C LEU A 62 1.71 0.13 -11.68
N GLN A 63 1.24 1.03 -12.54
CA GLN A 63 1.99 1.56 -13.69
C GLN A 63 1.43 2.92 -14.14
N GLY A 64 2.23 3.65 -14.90
CA GLY A 64 1.87 4.97 -15.45
C GLY A 64 1.61 6.01 -14.37
N GLU A 65 0.74 6.98 -14.67
CA GLU A 65 0.41 8.11 -13.79
C GLU A 65 -0.24 7.69 -12.47
N THR A 66 -0.77 6.47 -12.39
CA THR A 66 -1.42 5.98 -11.16
C THR A 66 -0.41 5.78 -10.02
N ILE A 67 0.87 5.56 -10.34
CA ILE A 67 1.98 5.45 -9.37
C ILE A 67 2.11 6.71 -8.52
N GLU A 68 1.77 7.89 -9.06
CA GLU A 68 1.82 9.16 -8.32
C GLU A 68 0.94 9.13 -7.08
N HIS A 69 -0.23 8.47 -7.15
CA HIS A 69 -1.13 8.32 -6.02
C HIS A 69 -0.61 7.37 -4.94
N LEU A 70 0.42 6.57 -5.25
CA LEU A 70 1.04 5.60 -4.35
C LEU A 70 2.33 6.12 -3.71
N LYS A 71 2.81 7.33 -4.06
CA LYS A 71 4.05 7.90 -3.52
C LYS A 71 4.06 7.99 -2.00
N MET A 72 2.99 8.54 -1.40
CA MET A 72 2.87 8.63 0.07
C MET A 72 2.92 7.26 0.75
N PHE A 73 2.37 6.24 0.08
CA PHE A 73 2.42 4.86 0.53
C PHE A 73 3.85 4.30 0.45
N ALA A 74 4.52 4.46 -0.69
CA ALA A 74 5.92 4.04 -0.84
C ALA A 74 6.85 4.71 0.19
N THR A 75 6.71 6.02 0.41
CA THR A 75 7.48 6.74 1.43
C THR A 75 7.27 6.15 2.82
N LEU A 76 6.02 5.81 3.18
CA LEU A 76 5.75 5.17 4.47
C LEU A 76 6.37 3.77 4.54
N ILE A 77 6.30 2.97 3.48
CA ILE A 77 6.92 1.63 3.46
C ILE A 77 8.43 1.72 3.63
N GLN A 78 9.08 2.70 2.99
CA GLN A 78 10.50 2.98 3.16
C GLN A 78 10.83 3.28 4.64
N GLN A 79 10.11 4.22 5.26
CA GLN A 79 10.29 4.59 6.66
C GLN A 79 10.06 3.42 7.63
N LEU A 80 9.07 2.57 7.37
CA LEU A 80 8.82 1.38 8.18
C LEU A 80 9.93 0.34 8.02
N SER A 81 10.47 0.18 6.82
CA SER A 81 11.58 -0.76 6.56
C SER A 81 12.84 -0.38 7.33
N GLU A 82 13.14 0.92 7.45
CA GLU A 82 14.28 1.44 8.19
C GLU A 82 14.18 1.20 9.70
N GLN A 83 12.99 0.96 10.22
CA GLN A 83 12.75 0.63 11.64
C GLN A 83 12.91 -0.87 11.94
N LEU A 84 13.08 -1.72 10.93
CA LEU A 84 13.27 -3.15 11.12
C LEU A 84 14.73 -3.48 11.45
N ASP A 85 14.93 -4.15 12.58
CA ASP A 85 16.21 -4.75 12.93
C ASP A 85 16.57 -5.92 12.00
N GLN A 86 17.71 -5.83 11.30
CA GLN A 86 18.23 -6.85 10.38
C GLN A 86 18.82 -8.07 11.12
N ALA A 87 19.19 -7.92 12.39
CA ALA A 87 19.68 -9.03 13.21
C ALA A 87 18.53 -9.88 13.78
N ASN A 88 17.28 -9.39 13.70
CA ASN A 88 16.11 -10.09 14.21
C ASN A 88 15.44 -10.93 13.09
N PRO A 89 15.48 -12.27 13.15
CA PRO A 89 14.87 -13.12 12.13
C PRO A 89 13.36 -12.93 11.96
N ALA A 90 12.66 -12.47 13.01
CA ALA A 90 11.22 -12.21 12.95
C ALA A 90 10.87 -11.04 12.00
N HIS A 91 11.85 -10.22 11.62
CA HIS A 91 11.65 -9.09 10.71
C HIS A 91 11.92 -9.43 9.24
N ASN A 92 12.49 -10.61 8.94
CA ASN A 92 12.92 -10.97 7.59
C ASN A 92 11.76 -10.92 6.57
N GLU A 93 10.60 -11.44 6.93
CA GLU A 93 9.45 -11.46 6.02
C GLU A 93 8.92 -10.05 5.74
N ALA A 94 8.83 -9.22 6.78
CA ALA A 94 8.44 -7.82 6.65
C ALA A 94 9.41 -7.03 5.75
N TRP A 95 10.71 -7.33 5.86
CA TRP A 95 11.75 -6.79 4.96
C TRP A 95 11.52 -7.15 3.50
N GLU A 96 11.21 -8.42 3.21
CA GLU A 96 10.93 -8.87 1.85
C GLU A 96 9.67 -8.23 1.28
N TYR A 97 8.63 -8.04 2.09
CA TYR A 97 7.46 -7.26 1.68
C TYR A 97 7.82 -5.82 1.35
N ALA A 98 8.59 -5.13 2.19
CA ALA A 98 9.02 -3.76 1.92
C ALA A 98 9.77 -3.67 0.58
N LYS A 99 10.77 -4.54 0.36
CA LYS A 99 11.54 -4.59 -0.89
C LYS A 99 10.66 -4.85 -2.12
N SER A 100 9.74 -5.82 -2.03
CA SER A 100 8.84 -6.15 -3.13
C SER A 100 7.94 -4.97 -3.49
N ILE A 101 7.39 -4.28 -2.49
CA ILE A 101 6.50 -3.13 -2.69
C ILE A 101 7.27 -1.96 -3.31
N LEU A 102 8.44 -1.61 -2.77
CA LEU A 102 9.26 -0.50 -3.24
C LEU A 102 9.87 -0.73 -4.63
N LYS A 103 10.09 -1.99 -5.01
CA LYS A 103 10.49 -2.34 -6.38
C LYS A 103 9.40 -2.01 -7.39
N ILE A 104 8.13 -2.16 -7.01
CA ILE A 104 6.96 -1.86 -7.86
C ILE A 104 6.71 -0.36 -7.88
N ILE A 105 6.65 0.26 -6.70
CA ILE A 105 6.38 1.69 -6.55
C ILE A 105 7.72 2.37 -6.28
N LYS A 106 8.46 2.68 -7.35
CA LYS A 106 9.74 3.39 -7.22
C LYS A 106 9.50 4.74 -6.51
N PRO A 107 10.06 4.97 -5.32
CA PRO A 107 10.12 6.32 -4.79
C PRO A 107 11.04 7.12 -5.72
N SER A 108 10.56 8.27 -6.20
CA SER A 108 11.36 9.22 -6.99
C SER A 108 12.31 9.98 -6.08
#